data_AF-A0A0P1B2H7-F1
#
_entry.id   AF-A0A0P1B2H7-F1
#
_cell.length_a   1.000
_cell.length_b   1.000
_cell.length_c   1.000
_cell.angle_alpha   90.00
_cell.angle_beta   90.00
_cell.angle_gamma   90.00
#
_symmetry.space_group_name_H-M   'P 1'
#
loop_
_entity.id
_entity.type
_entity.pdbx_description
1 polymer ?
#
loop_
_entity_poly.entity_id
_entity_poly.type
_entity_poly.pdbx_seq_one_letter_code
_entity_poly.pdbx_strand_id
1 'polypeptide(L)'
;MTGLVGHEFYLFGDTSVPKEVIDQLHMIKYVFETERYDGLMDEVAIYSILDVVADKTELLRHYSLLAWLGTKSLKDQKAAISTLFNNLKQSVSTKFILPNILENGKKERDISYVLALAVEREWWLSISTSEMYHVLGISSDFKTDEDFVKELGPLLWGKFDHIGKEDFVKLMLTKMRERSRDEIMWTNIIYKMRSDKSVIMPCDELLNELLRTYDTNAVFIVQR
;
A
#
# COMPACT_ATOMS: atom_id res chain seq x y z
N MET A 1 23.98 -26.70 17.44
CA MET A 1 22.97 -25.72 17.86
C MET A 1 22.95 -24.60 16.83
N THR A 2 22.12 -24.74 15.79
CA THR A 2 21.84 -23.65 14.86
C THR A 2 20.86 -22.72 15.56
N GLY A 3 21.38 -21.61 16.11
CA GLY A 3 20.53 -20.57 16.65
C GLY A 3 19.62 -20.06 15.52
N LEU A 4 18.32 -20.30 15.65
CA LEU A 4 17.31 -19.59 14.88
C LEU A 4 17.47 -18.12 15.24
N VAL A 5 18.19 -17.37 14.41
CA VAL A 5 18.20 -15.92 14.46
C VAL A 5 16.75 -15.51 14.19
N GLY A 6 16.03 -15.14 15.25
CA GLY A 6 14.69 -14.60 15.10
C GLY A 6 14.81 -13.35 14.25
N HIS A 7 14.29 -13.40 13.02
CA HIS A 7 14.15 -12.20 12.21
C HIS A 7 13.15 -11.30 12.93
N GLU A 8 13.66 -10.23 13.55
CA GLU A 8 12.83 -9.19 14.12
C GLU A 8 12.20 -8.42 12.96
N PHE A 9 10.88 -8.25 13.01
CA PHE A 9 10.15 -7.45 12.04
C PHE A 9 9.70 -6.15 12.70
N TYR A 10 9.78 -5.06 11.93
CA TYR A 10 9.37 -3.72 12.35
C TYR A 10 8.28 -3.21 11.40
N LEU A 11 7.48 -2.26 11.88
CA LEU A 11 6.50 -1.59 11.05
C LEU A 11 7.15 -0.42 10.31
N PHE A 12 7.13 -0.47 8.98
CA PHE A 12 7.46 0.63 8.09
C PHE A 12 6.17 1.10 7.41
N GLY A 13 5.58 2.15 7.97
CA GLY A 13 4.16 2.44 7.73
C GLY A 13 3.29 1.28 8.26
N ASP A 14 2.41 0.76 7.41
CA ASP A 14 1.57 -0.42 7.70
C ASP A 14 2.18 -1.75 7.21
N THR A 15 3.44 -1.72 6.76
CA THR A 15 4.14 -2.91 6.27
C THR A 15 5.07 -3.46 7.34
N SER A 16 4.94 -4.75 7.63
CA SER A 16 5.95 -5.47 8.39
C SER A 16 7.19 -5.68 7.50
N VAL A 17 8.30 -5.05 7.86
CA VAL A 17 9.58 -5.15 7.15
C VAL A 17 10.63 -5.78 8.06
N PRO A 18 11.59 -6.55 7.51
CA PRO A 18 12.70 -7.06 8.29
C PRO A 18 13.49 -5.91 8.94
N LYS A 19 13.96 -6.09 10.17
CA LYS A 19 14.81 -5.13 10.88
C LYS A 19 15.99 -4.68 10.03
N GLU A 20 16.57 -5.59 9.28
CA GLU A 20 17.73 -5.35 8.43
C GLU A 20 17.47 -4.22 7.42
N VAL A 21 16.23 -4.09 6.94
CA VAL A 21 15.80 -3.01 6.03
C VAL A 21 15.76 -1.66 6.75
N ILE A 22 15.23 -1.63 7.99
CA ILE A 22 15.23 -0.42 8.83
C ILE A 22 16.65 0.00 9.19
N ASP A 23 17.49 -0.96 9.56
CA ASP A 23 18.89 -0.71 9.89
C ASP A 23 19.65 -0.18 8.67
N GLN A 24 19.40 -0.71 7.47
CA GLN A 24 19.95 -0.16 6.23
C GLN A 24 19.52 1.29 6.00
N LEU A 25 18.24 1.62 6.21
CA LEU A 25 17.74 2.98 6.07
C LEU A 25 18.41 3.94 7.08
N HIS A 26 18.57 3.51 8.34
CA HIS A 26 19.31 4.27 9.34
C HIS A 26 20.80 4.41 8.99
N MET A 27 21.43 3.38 8.43
CA MET A 27 22.83 3.45 7.99
C MET A 27 23.03 4.45 6.85
N ILE A 28 22.10 4.49 5.88
CA ILE A 28 22.12 5.49 4.79
C ILE A 28 22.14 6.91 5.37
N LYS A 29 21.34 7.19 6.41
CA LYS A 29 21.37 8.49 7.10
C LYS A 29 22.78 8.87 7.59
N TYR A 30 23.54 7.94 8.17
CA TYR A 30 24.88 8.24 8.69
C TYR A 30 25.95 8.39 7.60
N VAL A 31 25.74 7.76 6.43
CA VAL A 31 26.70 7.78 5.32
C VAL A 31 26.57 9.05 4.48
N PHE A 32 25.40 9.66 4.42
CA PHE A 32 25.14 10.85 3.61
C PHE A 32 24.92 12.08 4.49
N GLU A 33 25.37 13.25 4.03
CA GLU A 33 25.13 14.54 4.71
C GLU A 33 23.63 14.90 4.65
N THR A 34 22.83 14.34 5.57
CA THR A 34 21.39 14.61 5.69
C THR A 34 21.07 15.94 6.34
N GLU A 35 22.07 16.66 6.84
CA GLU A 35 21.90 17.94 7.55
C GLU A 35 21.07 18.94 6.74
N ARG A 36 21.10 18.84 5.41
CA ARG A 36 20.31 19.67 4.49
C ARG A 36 18.80 19.56 4.69
N TYR A 37 18.29 18.41 5.13
CA TYR A 37 16.86 18.16 5.31
C TYR A 37 16.45 18.00 6.78
N ASP A 38 17.42 17.94 7.69
CA ASP A 38 17.17 17.80 9.11
C ASP A 38 16.46 19.05 9.66
N GLY A 39 15.39 18.83 10.42
CA GLY A 39 14.56 19.90 10.96
C GLY A 39 13.58 20.55 9.97
N LEU A 40 13.59 20.17 8.68
CA LEU A 40 12.57 20.61 7.73
C LEU A 40 11.25 19.87 7.96
N MET A 41 10.15 20.58 7.74
CA MET A 41 8.82 19.98 7.60
C MET A 41 8.81 19.00 6.42
N ASP A 42 8.06 17.91 6.53
CA ASP A 42 8.04 16.83 5.52
C ASP A 42 7.77 17.34 4.12
N GLU A 43 6.76 18.21 3.97
CA GLU A 43 6.41 18.82 2.68
C GLU A 43 7.60 19.58 2.09
N VAL A 44 8.27 20.42 2.87
CA VAL A 44 9.41 21.23 2.43
C VAL A 44 10.59 20.36 2.03
N ALA A 45 10.88 19.32 2.81
CA ALA A 45 11.93 18.37 2.50
C ALA A 45 11.64 17.61 1.21
N ILE A 46 10.43 17.08 1.05
CA ILE A 46 9.99 16.36 -0.16
C ILE A 46 10.06 17.26 -1.38
N TYR A 47 9.57 18.51 -1.31
CA TYR A 47 9.68 19.45 -2.43
C TYR A 47 11.14 19.74 -2.80
N SER A 48 12.00 19.93 -1.80
CA SER A 48 13.43 20.19 -2.02
C SER A 48 14.13 18.99 -2.67
N ILE A 49 13.79 17.77 -2.27
CA ILE A 49 14.29 16.54 -2.90
C ILE A 49 13.76 16.43 -4.32
N LEU A 50 12.45 16.61 -4.50
CA LEU A 50 11.81 16.58 -5.82
C LEU A 50 12.47 17.58 -6.77
N ASP A 51 12.84 18.78 -6.35
CA ASP A 51 13.50 19.76 -7.22
C ASP A 51 14.89 19.30 -7.69
N VAL A 52 15.68 18.71 -6.79
CA VAL A 52 17.06 18.27 -7.05
C VAL A 52 17.14 17.02 -7.93
N VAL A 53 16.19 16.09 -7.83
CA VAL A 53 16.22 14.84 -8.59
C VAL A 53 15.96 15.11 -10.07
N ALA A 54 16.98 15.03 -10.92
CA ALA A 54 16.84 15.34 -12.35
C ALA A 54 15.86 14.37 -13.05
N ASP A 55 16.07 13.06 -12.88
CA ASP A 55 15.17 12.03 -13.40
C ASP A 55 14.16 11.62 -12.33
N LYS A 56 12.92 12.10 -12.47
CA LYS A 56 11.85 11.81 -11.51
C LYS A 56 11.52 10.32 -11.42
N THR A 57 11.80 9.52 -12.44
CA THR A 57 11.54 8.08 -12.41
C THR A 57 12.44 7.36 -11.40
N GLU A 58 13.62 7.91 -11.11
CA GLU A 58 14.57 7.41 -10.11
C GLU A 58 14.31 7.93 -8.69
N LEU A 59 13.23 8.70 -8.46
CA LEU A 59 12.99 9.38 -7.19
C LEU A 59 13.01 8.44 -5.98
N LEU A 60 12.33 7.29 -6.04
CA LEU A 60 12.25 6.34 -4.93
C LEU A 60 13.56 5.58 -4.68
N ARG A 61 14.49 5.67 -5.64
CA ARG A 61 15.85 5.12 -5.59
C ARG A 61 16.87 6.19 -5.24
N HIS A 62 16.46 7.46 -5.19
CA HIS A 62 17.36 8.56 -4.94
C HIS A 62 17.79 8.60 -3.48
N TYR A 63 19.11 8.61 -3.25
CA TYR A 63 19.70 8.55 -1.92
C TYR A 63 19.18 9.64 -0.98
N SER A 64 18.94 10.86 -1.47
CA SER A 64 18.43 11.96 -0.63
C SER A 64 17.05 11.65 -0.04
N LEU A 65 16.18 10.97 -0.80
CA LEU A 65 14.86 10.57 -0.31
C LEU A 65 14.98 9.47 0.74
N LEU A 66 15.79 8.46 0.47
CA LEU A 66 16.02 7.34 1.40
C LEU A 66 16.67 7.83 2.70
N ALA A 67 17.68 8.70 2.59
CA ALA A 67 18.38 9.26 3.73
C ALA A 67 17.46 10.15 4.58
N TRP A 68 16.65 11.01 3.95
CA TRP A 68 15.62 11.80 4.63
C TRP A 68 14.59 10.91 5.35
N LEU A 69 14.11 9.85 4.70
CA LEU A 69 13.15 8.95 5.33
C LEU A 69 13.77 8.20 6.52
N GLY A 70 15.07 7.90 6.45
CA GLY A 70 15.85 7.33 7.56
C GLY A 70 16.02 8.26 8.76
N THR A 71 15.70 9.55 8.65
CA THR A 71 15.71 10.46 9.80
C THR A 71 14.39 10.42 10.59
N LYS A 72 13.35 9.81 10.03
CA LYS A 72 12.02 9.72 10.62
C LYS A 72 11.91 8.56 11.61
N SER A 73 11.21 8.78 12.72
CA SER A 73 10.82 7.68 13.61
C SER A 73 9.88 6.72 12.88
N LEU A 74 9.78 5.46 13.32
CA LEU A 74 8.86 4.49 12.71
C LEU A 74 7.40 5.00 12.65
N LYS A 75 6.97 5.73 13.68
CA LYS A 75 5.64 6.36 13.74
C LYS A 75 5.49 7.46 12.67
N ASP A 76 6.53 8.27 12.48
CA ASP A 76 6.50 9.40 11.55
C ASP A 76 6.72 8.96 10.10
N GLN A 77 7.36 7.81 9.86
CA GLN A 77 7.54 7.23 8.52
C GLN A 77 6.20 7.02 7.80
N LYS A 78 5.15 6.60 8.52
CA LYS A 78 3.80 6.49 7.93
C LYS A 78 3.30 7.84 7.39
N ALA A 79 3.34 8.87 8.24
CA ALA A 79 2.92 10.21 7.85
C ALA A 79 3.78 10.80 6.72
N ALA A 80 5.10 10.52 6.75
CA ALA A 80 6.03 10.93 5.72
C ALA A 80 5.72 10.26 4.36
N ILE A 81 5.38 8.96 4.36
CA ILE A 81 4.97 8.22 3.15
C ILE A 81 3.67 8.79 2.59
N SER A 82 2.66 9.03 3.43
CA SER A 82 1.41 9.66 2.97
C SER A 82 1.66 11.07 2.42
N THR A 83 2.52 11.85 3.06
CA THR A 83 2.93 13.19 2.57
C THR A 83 3.65 13.09 1.23
N LEU A 84 4.60 12.15 1.09
CA LEU A 84 5.30 11.90 -0.18
C LEU A 84 4.31 11.55 -1.28
N PHE A 85 3.42 10.58 -1.04
CA PHE A 85 2.39 10.18 -1.99
C PHE A 85 1.52 11.37 -2.44
N ASN A 86 1.03 12.19 -1.50
CA ASN A 86 0.21 13.35 -1.81
C ASN A 86 0.95 14.37 -2.69
N ASN A 87 2.24 14.62 -2.41
CA ASN A 87 3.08 15.48 -3.22
C ASN A 87 3.26 14.92 -4.65
N LEU A 88 3.50 13.62 -4.78
CA LEU A 88 3.63 12.97 -6.09
C LEU A 88 2.36 13.05 -6.92
N LYS A 89 1.19 12.91 -6.27
CA LYS A 89 -0.13 13.00 -6.90
C LYS A 89 -0.47 14.41 -7.37
N GLN A 90 -0.04 15.44 -6.63
CA GLN A 90 -0.38 16.83 -6.92
C GLN A 90 0.59 17.52 -7.88
N SER A 91 1.87 17.16 -7.83
CA SER A 91 2.91 17.79 -8.64
C SER A 91 2.75 17.48 -10.13
N VAL A 92 2.83 18.51 -10.97
CA VAL A 92 2.71 18.41 -12.44
C VAL A 92 3.81 17.53 -13.04
N SER A 93 5.00 17.54 -12.45
CA SER A 93 6.16 16.79 -12.96
C SER A 93 6.12 15.29 -12.64
N THR A 94 5.30 14.86 -11.68
CA THR A 94 5.26 13.47 -11.20
C THR A 94 3.91 12.80 -11.42
N LYS A 95 2.79 13.53 -11.37
CA LYS A 95 1.45 12.91 -11.37
C LYS A 95 1.16 12.02 -12.58
N PHE A 96 1.67 12.37 -13.76
CA PHE A 96 1.45 11.62 -15.00
C PHE A 96 2.43 10.45 -15.18
N ILE A 97 3.51 10.42 -14.42
CA ILE A 97 4.55 9.38 -14.47
C ILE A 97 4.61 8.57 -13.18
N LEU A 98 3.65 8.76 -12.25
CA LEU A 98 3.62 8.06 -10.97
C LEU A 98 3.70 6.54 -11.13
N PRO A 99 2.98 5.88 -12.06
CA PRO A 99 3.15 4.44 -12.29
C PRO A 99 4.61 4.06 -12.62
N ASN A 100 5.29 4.86 -13.45
CA ASN A 100 6.69 4.62 -13.83
C ASN A 100 7.63 4.82 -12.64
N ILE A 101 7.37 5.81 -11.76
CA ILE A 101 8.13 6.04 -10.53
C ILE A 101 8.03 4.79 -9.62
N LEU A 102 6.81 4.26 -9.45
CA LEU A 102 6.56 3.07 -8.62
C LEU A 102 7.17 1.80 -9.22
N GLU A 103 7.00 1.59 -10.52
CA GLU A 103 7.61 0.46 -11.23
C GLU A 103 9.14 0.50 -11.13
N ASN A 104 9.73 1.67 -11.35
CA ASN A 104 11.17 1.84 -11.27
C ASN A 104 11.70 1.61 -9.85
N GLY A 105 11.00 2.11 -8.83
CA GLY A 105 11.32 1.87 -7.43
C GLY A 105 11.34 0.38 -7.04
N LYS A 106 10.59 -0.47 -7.76
CA LYS A 106 10.50 -1.92 -7.52
C LYS A 106 11.49 -2.77 -8.33
N LYS A 107 12.41 -2.18 -9.11
CA LYS A 107 13.35 -2.94 -9.96
C LYS A 107 14.28 -3.89 -9.20
N GLU A 108 14.70 -3.52 -8.00
CA GLU A 108 15.60 -4.29 -7.14
C GLU A 108 14.92 -4.56 -5.80
N ARG A 109 15.14 -5.72 -5.17
CA ARG A 109 14.54 -6.08 -3.87
C ARG A 109 15.35 -5.49 -2.71
N ASP A 110 15.39 -4.17 -2.62
CA ASP A 110 16.12 -3.38 -1.64
C ASP A 110 15.18 -2.46 -0.81
N ILE A 111 15.73 -1.44 -0.14
CA ILE A 111 14.95 -0.45 0.60
C ILE A 111 13.99 0.36 -0.30
N SER A 112 14.39 0.62 -1.54
CA SER A 112 13.55 1.34 -2.52
C SER A 112 12.35 0.51 -2.94
N TYR A 113 12.49 -0.81 -3.01
CA TYR A 113 11.36 -1.73 -3.21
C TYR A 113 10.28 -1.54 -2.15
N VAL A 114 10.71 -1.55 -0.88
CA VAL A 114 9.82 -1.47 0.27
C VAL A 114 9.13 -0.11 0.32
N LEU A 115 9.87 0.96 0.06
CA LEU A 115 9.30 2.30 -0.06
C LEU A 115 8.30 2.39 -1.23
N ALA A 116 8.66 1.86 -2.40
CA ALA A 116 7.80 1.87 -3.57
C ALA A 116 6.50 1.10 -3.34
N LEU A 117 6.56 -0.06 -2.70
CA LEU A 117 5.35 -0.78 -2.29
C LEU A 117 4.51 0.06 -1.33
N ALA A 118 5.09 0.65 -0.29
CA ALA A 118 4.33 1.46 0.66
C ALA A 118 3.62 2.65 -0.02
N VAL A 119 4.31 3.38 -0.91
CA VAL A 119 3.71 4.48 -1.68
C VAL A 119 2.65 3.98 -2.66
N GLU A 120 2.88 2.83 -3.31
CA GLU A 120 1.93 2.21 -4.23
C GLU A 120 0.62 1.81 -3.53
N ARG A 121 0.68 1.33 -2.27
CA ARG A 121 -0.53 1.03 -1.49
C ARG A 121 -1.38 2.25 -1.20
N GLU A 122 -0.74 3.33 -0.75
CA GLU A 122 -1.39 4.63 -0.55
C GLU A 122 -2.04 5.11 -1.85
N TRP A 123 -1.35 4.92 -2.98
CA TRP A 123 -1.91 5.23 -4.29
C TRP A 123 -3.18 4.41 -4.58
N TRP A 124 -3.12 3.08 -4.48
CA TRP A 124 -4.28 2.19 -4.70
C TRP A 124 -5.46 2.51 -3.79
N LEU A 125 -5.22 2.87 -2.53
CA LEU A 125 -6.25 3.29 -1.58
C LEU A 125 -6.89 4.64 -1.94
N SER A 126 -6.19 5.49 -2.69
CA SER A 126 -6.64 6.85 -3.00
C SER A 126 -7.34 7.03 -4.35
N ILE A 127 -7.23 6.04 -5.25
CA ILE A 127 -7.78 6.15 -6.60
C ILE A 127 -9.24 5.71 -6.64
N SER A 128 -9.98 6.33 -7.56
CA SER A 128 -11.36 5.93 -7.83
C SER A 128 -11.42 4.54 -8.46
N THR A 129 -12.58 3.89 -8.40
CA THR A 129 -12.77 2.56 -8.99
C THR A 129 -12.63 2.55 -10.51
N SER A 130 -13.10 3.58 -11.20
CA SER A 130 -12.90 3.72 -12.65
C SER A 130 -11.43 3.90 -13.02
N GLU A 131 -10.69 4.72 -12.27
CA GLU A 131 -9.25 4.90 -12.45
C GLU A 131 -8.50 3.59 -12.19
N MET A 132 -8.85 2.86 -11.13
CA MET A 132 -8.29 1.54 -10.84
C MET A 132 -8.48 0.57 -12.00
N TYR A 133 -9.69 0.49 -12.58
CA TYR A 133 -9.96 -0.39 -13.70
C TYR A 133 -9.12 -0.04 -14.92
N HIS A 134 -9.01 1.26 -15.22
CA HIS A 134 -8.17 1.76 -16.31
C HIS A 134 -6.69 1.40 -16.10
N VAL A 135 -6.15 1.61 -14.90
CA VAL A 135 -4.74 1.29 -14.57
C VAL A 135 -4.48 -0.21 -14.62
N LEU A 136 -5.44 -1.03 -14.16
CA LEU A 136 -5.34 -2.49 -14.20
C LEU A 136 -5.59 -3.08 -15.60
N GLY A 137 -6.09 -2.29 -16.55
CA GLY A 137 -6.46 -2.77 -17.88
C GLY A 137 -7.63 -3.76 -17.85
N ILE A 138 -8.52 -3.65 -16.86
CA ILE A 138 -9.70 -4.53 -16.72
C ILE A 138 -10.98 -3.80 -17.13
N SER A 139 -11.95 -4.56 -17.66
CA SER A 139 -13.27 -4.03 -17.98
C SER A 139 -14.10 -3.83 -16.71
N SER A 140 -14.96 -2.80 -16.70
CA SER A 140 -15.98 -2.63 -15.66
C SER A 140 -17.14 -3.63 -15.78
N ASP A 141 -17.22 -4.37 -16.89
CA ASP A 141 -18.40 -5.15 -17.28
C ASP A 141 -18.38 -6.59 -16.72
N PHE A 142 -18.18 -6.71 -15.41
CA PHE A 142 -18.26 -7.98 -14.70
C PHE A 142 -19.68 -8.55 -14.77
N LYS A 143 -19.83 -9.78 -15.27
CA LYS A 143 -21.12 -10.46 -15.46
C LYS A 143 -21.82 -10.72 -14.12
N THR A 144 -21.05 -11.08 -13.10
CA THR A 144 -21.55 -11.36 -11.76
C THR A 144 -20.68 -10.69 -10.70
N ASP A 145 -21.21 -10.55 -9.49
CA ASP A 145 -20.46 -10.10 -8.32
C ASP A 145 -19.37 -11.09 -7.91
N GLU A 146 -19.55 -12.39 -8.20
CA GLU A 146 -18.52 -13.40 -7.99
C GLU A 146 -17.35 -13.23 -8.97
N ASP A 147 -17.63 -12.97 -10.25
CA ASP A 147 -16.60 -12.69 -11.27
C ASP A 147 -15.80 -11.43 -10.90
N PHE A 148 -16.49 -10.40 -10.41
CA PHE A 148 -15.86 -9.18 -9.89
C PHE A 148 -14.79 -9.49 -8.83
N VAL A 149 -15.12 -10.29 -7.81
CA VAL A 149 -14.16 -10.61 -6.75
C VAL A 149 -13.05 -11.54 -7.26
N LYS A 150 -13.39 -12.54 -8.09
CA LYS A 150 -12.42 -13.50 -8.63
C LYS A 150 -11.39 -12.88 -9.55
N GLU A 151 -11.78 -11.89 -10.34
CA GLU A 151 -10.87 -11.20 -11.25
C GLU A 151 -10.11 -10.08 -10.53
N LEU A 152 -10.80 -9.21 -9.79
CA LEU A 152 -10.17 -8.04 -9.17
C LEU A 152 -9.30 -8.41 -7.96
N GLY A 153 -9.77 -9.33 -7.12
CA GLY A 153 -9.12 -9.66 -5.84
C GLY A 153 -7.66 -10.12 -6.00
N PRO A 154 -7.38 -11.18 -6.78
CA PRO A 154 -6.01 -11.63 -7.03
C PRO A 154 -5.13 -10.58 -7.72
N LEU A 155 -5.69 -9.79 -8.66
CA LEU A 155 -4.95 -8.73 -9.34
C LEU A 155 -4.50 -7.65 -8.35
N LEU A 156 -5.40 -7.16 -7.51
CA LEU A 156 -5.06 -6.22 -6.45
C LEU A 156 -4.05 -6.84 -5.51
N TRP A 157 -4.28 -8.06 -5.02
CA TRP A 157 -3.37 -8.71 -4.08
C TRP A 157 -1.95 -8.88 -4.63
N GLY A 158 -1.82 -9.12 -5.94
CA GLY A 158 -0.53 -9.12 -6.63
C GLY A 158 0.15 -7.75 -6.67
N LYS A 159 -0.60 -6.65 -6.80
CA LYS A 159 -0.05 -5.27 -6.70
C LYS A 159 0.47 -4.95 -5.30
N PHE A 160 -0.09 -5.59 -4.27
CA PHE A 160 0.41 -5.51 -2.91
C PHE A 160 1.62 -6.43 -2.63
N ASP A 161 2.16 -7.14 -3.64
CA ASP A 161 3.20 -8.18 -3.48
C ASP A 161 2.85 -9.21 -2.40
N HIS A 162 1.56 -9.50 -2.27
CA HIS A 162 1.03 -10.43 -1.28
C HIS A 162 1.38 -10.08 0.19
N ILE A 163 1.61 -8.80 0.48
CA ILE A 163 1.86 -8.27 1.82
C ILE A 163 0.93 -7.08 2.12
N GLY A 164 0.78 -6.69 3.38
CA GLY A 164 -0.16 -5.60 3.74
C GLY A 164 -1.63 -6.03 3.65
N LYS A 165 -1.96 -7.17 4.27
CA LYS A 165 -3.32 -7.75 4.26
C LYS A 165 -4.39 -6.76 4.69
N GLU A 166 -4.12 -5.92 5.69
CA GLU A 166 -5.08 -4.93 6.20
C GLU A 166 -5.45 -3.90 5.13
N ASP A 167 -4.47 -3.33 4.43
CA ASP A 167 -4.69 -2.39 3.33
C ASP A 167 -5.46 -3.03 2.18
N PHE A 168 -5.09 -4.27 1.83
CA PHE A 168 -5.81 -5.04 0.82
C PHE A 168 -7.28 -5.27 1.21
N VAL A 169 -7.54 -5.73 2.44
CA VAL A 169 -8.89 -5.97 2.94
C VAL A 169 -9.70 -4.68 2.91
N LYS A 170 -9.13 -3.58 3.40
CA LYS A 170 -9.76 -2.26 3.38
C LYS A 170 -10.11 -1.82 1.96
N LEU A 171 -9.16 -1.93 1.03
CA LEU A 171 -9.38 -1.60 -0.37
C LEU A 171 -10.49 -2.47 -0.97
N MET A 172 -10.37 -3.79 -0.86
CA MET A 172 -11.28 -4.73 -1.50
C MET A 172 -12.71 -4.58 -0.95
N LEU A 173 -12.89 -4.41 0.37
CA LEU A 173 -14.20 -4.13 0.95
C LEU A 173 -14.78 -2.81 0.46
N THR A 174 -13.94 -1.77 0.32
CA THR A 174 -14.39 -0.50 -0.25
C THR A 174 -14.93 -0.71 -1.66
N LYS A 175 -14.22 -1.46 -2.52
CA LYS A 175 -14.65 -1.72 -3.90
C LYS A 175 -15.89 -2.61 -3.98
N MET A 176 -16.00 -3.63 -3.13
CA MET A 176 -17.22 -4.43 -2.99
C MET A 176 -18.42 -3.57 -2.60
N ARG A 177 -18.26 -2.67 -1.61
CA ARG A 177 -19.33 -1.79 -1.11
C ARG A 177 -19.74 -0.69 -2.07
N GLU A 178 -18.80 -0.19 -2.88
CA GLU A 178 -19.11 0.72 -3.98
C GLU A 178 -19.98 0.04 -5.05
N ARG A 179 -19.80 -1.28 -5.27
CA ARG A 179 -20.58 -2.06 -6.22
C ARG A 179 -21.94 -2.50 -5.68
N SER A 180 -22.01 -2.99 -4.45
CA SER A 180 -23.26 -3.40 -3.78
C SER A 180 -23.13 -3.27 -2.26
N ARG A 181 -24.22 -2.86 -1.60
CA ARG A 181 -24.30 -2.74 -0.14
C ARG A 181 -24.76 -4.03 0.56
N ASP A 182 -24.98 -5.12 -0.19
CA ASP A 182 -25.43 -6.40 0.37
C ASP A 182 -24.25 -7.17 0.99
N GLU A 183 -23.99 -6.93 2.28
CA GLU A 183 -22.92 -7.59 3.03
C GLU A 183 -23.13 -9.12 3.15
N ILE A 184 -24.38 -9.61 3.11
CA ILE A 184 -24.69 -11.05 3.18
C ILE A 184 -24.29 -11.72 1.86
N MET A 185 -24.62 -11.11 0.73
CA MET A 185 -24.17 -11.56 -0.59
C MET A 185 -22.65 -11.64 -0.65
N TRP A 186 -21.95 -10.59 -0.21
CA TRP A 186 -20.49 -10.57 -0.15
C TRP A 186 -19.92 -11.67 0.74
N THR A 187 -20.48 -11.85 1.94
CA THR A 187 -20.09 -12.92 2.87
C THR A 187 -20.21 -14.29 2.21
N ASN A 188 -21.31 -14.56 1.51
CA ASN A 188 -21.54 -15.81 0.80
C ASN A 188 -20.54 -16.03 -0.35
N ILE A 189 -20.22 -14.98 -1.13
CA ILE A 189 -19.23 -15.06 -2.21
C ILE A 189 -17.85 -15.37 -1.63
N ILE A 190 -17.39 -14.62 -0.63
CA ILE A 190 -16.07 -14.83 0.00
C ILE A 190 -15.98 -16.20 0.66
N TYR A 191 -17.04 -16.66 1.33
CA TYR A 191 -17.09 -17.98 1.93
C TYR A 191 -16.94 -19.11 0.90
N LYS A 192 -17.61 -19.01 -0.25
CA LYS A 192 -17.43 -19.97 -1.36
C LYS A 192 -16.00 -19.93 -1.90
N MET A 193 -15.46 -18.74 -2.11
CA MET A 193 -14.10 -18.55 -2.64
C MET A 193 -13.01 -19.05 -1.69
N ARG A 194 -13.25 -19.04 -0.38
CA ARG A 194 -12.33 -19.63 0.61
C ARG A 194 -11.98 -21.10 0.32
N SER A 195 -12.92 -21.85 -0.26
CA SER A 195 -12.70 -23.26 -0.61
C SER A 195 -12.03 -23.45 -1.98
N ASP A 196 -11.92 -22.39 -2.77
CA ASP A 196 -11.32 -22.41 -4.11
C ASP A 196 -9.82 -22.13 -4.03
N LYS A 197 -9.01 -23.17 -4.24
CA LYS A 197 -7.54 -23.07 -4.18
C LYS A 197 -6.92 -22.24 -5.30
N SER A 198 -7.68 -21.91 -6.36
CA SER A 198 -7.19 -21.06 -7.44
C SER A 198 -7.15 -19.57 -7.08
N VAL A 199 -7.91 -19.18 -6.05
CA VAL A 199 -7.98 -17.81 -5.57
C VAL A 199 -6.90 -17.58 -4.51
N ILE A 200 -5.84 -16.87 -4.89
CA ILE A 200 -4.76 -16.51 -3.98
C ILE A 200 -5.01 -15.10 -3.46
N MET A 201 -5.76 -14.98 -2.34
CA MET A 201 -5.92 -13.72 -1.59
C MET A 201 -6.37 -13.97 -0.14
N PRO A 202 -6.30 -12.97 0.77
CA PRO A 202 -6.73 -13.04 2.17
C PRO A 202 -8.26 -13.17 2.38
N CYS A 203 -8.87 -14.27 1.94
CA CYS A 203 -10.31 -14.52 2.07
C CYS A 203 -10.79 -14.58 3.53
N ASP A 204 -9.98 -15.12 4.44
CA ASP A 204 -10.35 -15.26 5.86
C ASP A 204 -10.48 -13.90 6.53
N GLU A 205 -9.55 -12.99 6.26
CA GLU A 205 -9.58 -11.63 6.78
C GLU A 205 -10.74 -10.81 6.19
N LEU A 206 -11.02 -10.96 4.89
CA LEU A 206 -12.21 -10.35 4.27
C LEU A 206 -13.51 -10.85 4.94
N LEU A 207 -13.63 -12.16 5.15
CA LEU A 207 -14.81 -12.76 5.77
C LEU A 207 -15.02 -12.25 7.19
N ASN A 208 -13.96 -12.19 7.99
CA ASN A 208 -14.03 -11.70 9.37
C ASN A 208 -14.53 -10.25 9.44
N GLU A 209 -14.08 -9.38 8.55
CA GLU A 209 -14.51 -7.98 8.52
C GLU A 209 -15.96 -7.79 8.04
N LEU A 210 -16.40 -8.61 7.07
CA LEU A 210 -17.81 -8.62 6.64
C LEU A 210 -18.74 -9.05 7.79
N LEU A 211 -18.37 -10.10 8.54
CA LEU A 211 -19.14 -10.59 9.68
C LEU A 211 -19.19 -9.57 10.84
N ARG A 212 -18.08 -8.89 11.15
CA ARG A 212 -18.05 -7.82 12.16
C ARG A 212 -19.00 -6.67 11.84
N THR A 213 -19.06 -6.29 10.56
CA THR A 213 -19.96 -5.23 10.10
C THR A 213 -21.43 -5.64 10.28
N TYR A 214 -21.74 -6.91 10.04
CA TYR A 214 -23.09 -7.47 10.23
C TYR A 214 -23.53 -7.45 11.70
N ASP A 215 -22.68 -7.93 12.62
CA ASP A 215 -22.99 -7.97 14.06
C ASP A 215 -23.27 -6.57 14.60
N THR A 216 -22.49 -5.57 14.16
CA THR A 216 -22.67 -4.18 14.56
C THR A 216 -24.03 -3.65 14.09
N ASN A 217 -24.44 -3.93 12.85
CA ASN A 217 -25.71 -3.46 12.30
C ASN A 217 -26.92 -4.20 12.89
N ALA A 218 -26.79 -5.48 13.23
CA ALA A 218 -27.84 -6.27 13.86
C ALA A 218 -28.20 -5.72 15.26
N VAL A 219 -27.21 -5.26 16.03
CA VAL A 219 -27.42 -4.63 17.34
C VAL A 219 -28.23 -3.34 17.24
N PHE A 220 -28.06 -2.54 16.18
CA PHE A 220 -28.82 -1.29 15.98
C PHE A 220 -30.28 -1.51 15.58
N ILE A 221 -30.62 -2.64 14.96
CA ILE A 221 -31.99 -2.96 14.54
C ILE A 221 -32.84 -3.43 15.74
N VAL A 222 -32.23 -4.08 16.74
CA VAL A 222 -32.94 -4.58 17.93
C VAL A 222 -33.26 -3.47 18.94
N GLN A 223 -32.66 -2.28 18.80
CA GLN A 223 -32.84 -1.15 19.71
C GLN A 223 -33.78 -0.04 19.20
N ARG A 224 -34.52 -0.28 18.11
CA ARG A 224 -35.57 0.63 17.59
C ARG A 224 -36.95 0.02 17.75
#